data_AF-A0A966YQJ5-F1
#
_entry.id   AF-A0A966YQJ5-F1
#
_cell.length_a   1.000
_cell.length_b   1.000
_cell.length_c   1.000
_cell.angle_alpha   90.00
_cell.angle_beta   90.00
_cell.angle_gamma   90.00
#
_symmetry.space_group_name_H-M   'P 1'
#
loop_
_entity.id
_entity.type
_entity.pdbx_description
1 polymer ?
#
loop_
_entity_poly.entity_id
_entity_poly.type
_entity_poly.pdbx_seq_one_letter_code
_entity_poly.pdbx_strand_id
1 'polypeptide(L)'
;MGEEHGIRDFRKHTGWYLKGFPAGGEMRARLNRVGSLEEMRELIGSLDRETPFPVGGMRMVRGHSGSPKDVHLPEGWLDDRDDEVAMPKGAEQLVSGG
;
A
#
# COMPACT_ATOMS: atom_id res chain seq x y z
N MET A 1 -6.93 4.24 -17.79
CA MET A 1 -7.59 3.51 -16.68
C MET A 1 -8.34 4.53 -15.85
N GLY A 2 -9.60 4.25 -15.48
CA GLY A 2 -10.48 5.18 -14.78
C GLY A 2 -10.58 4.91 -13.28
N GLU A 3 -11.38 5.72 -12.58
CA GLU A 3 -11.56 5.67 -11.12
C GLU A 3 -11.92 4.26 -10.60
N GLU A 4 -12.86 3.57 -11.22
CA GLU A 4 -13.31 2.22 -10.81
C GLU A 4 -12.15 1.23 -10.76
N HIS A 5 -11.24 1.30 -11.74
CA HIS A 5 -10.06 0.45 -11.77
C HIS A 5 -9.08 0.83 -10.66
N GLY A 6 -8.84 2.13 -10.48
CA GLY A 6 -7.97 2.63 -9.41
C GLY A 6 -8.44 2.21 -8.02
N ILE A 7 -9.74 2.24 -7.75
CA ILE A 7 -10.31 1.82 -6.47
C ILE A 7 -10.19 0.31 -6.26
N ARG A 8 -10.45 -0.49 -7.30
CA ARG A 8 -10.29 -1.95 -7.22
C ARG A 8 -8.85 -2.39 -6.97
N ASP A 9 -7.88 -1.66 -7.50
CA ASP A 9 -6.46 -1.91 -7.24
C ASP A 9 -6.04 -1.41 -5.86
N PHE A 10 -6.56 -0.25 -5.44
CA PHE A 10 -6.23 0.35 -4.17
C PHE A 10 -6.79 -0.43 -2.98
N ARG A 11 -8.02 -0.96 -3.07
CA ARG A 11 -8.75 -1.53 -1.93
C ARG A 11 -8.01 -2.62 -1.16
N LYS A 12 -7.13 -3.39 -1.82
CA LYS A 12 -6.28 -4.42 -1.20
C LYS A 12 -5.32 -3.89 -0.13
N HIS A 13 -5.01 -2.59 -0.17
CA HIS A 13 -4.09 -1.94 0.76
C HIS A 13 -4.79 -1.35 2.00
N THR A 14 -6.12 -1.23 1.99
CA THR A 14 -6.86 -0.59 3.10
C THR A 14 -6.63 -1.30 4.43
N GLY A 15 -6.50 -2.63 4.40
CA GLY A 15 -6.13 -3.44 5.56
C GLY A 15 -4.77 -3.09 6.17
N TRP A 16 -3.78 -2.67 5.37
CA TRP A 16 -2.46 -2.26 5.86
C TRP A 16 -2.51 -0.92 6.59
N TYR A 17 -3.28 0.03 6.06
CA TYR A 17 -3.44 1.36 6.67
C TYR A 17 -4.19 1.31 7.99
N LEU A 18 -5.20 0.45 8.09
CA LEU A 18 -6.01 0.30 9.31
C LEU A 18 -5.43 -0.71 10.32
N LYS A 19 -4.23 -1.24 10.07
CA LYS A 19 -3.58 -2.18 10.99
C LYS A 19 -3.23 -1.47 12.31
N GLY A 20 -3.71 -2.02 13.42
CA GLY A 20 -3.54 -1.46 14.76
C GLY A 20 -4.61 -0.46 15.18
N PHE A 21 -5.40 0.08 14.25
CA PHE A 21 -6.52 0.97 14.56
C PHE A 21 -7.76 0.18 14.99
N PRO A 22 -8.62 0.74 15.85
CA PRO A 22 -9.89 0.14 16.29
C PRO A 22 -11.00 0.22 15.22
N ALA A 23 -10.69 -0.07 13.95
CA ALA A 23 -11.66 0.02 12.86
C ALA A 23 -12.74 -1.09 12.88
N GLY A 24 -12.49 -2.20 13.57
CA GLY A 24 -13.37 -3.37 13.55
C GLY A 24 -13.24 -4.26 12.30
N GLY A 25 -13.70 -5.51 12.39
CA GLY A 25 -13.61 -6.48 11.29
C GLY A 25 -14.54 -6.15 10.12
N GLU A 26 -15.75 -5.67 10.41
CA GLU A 26 -16.76 -5.31 9.41
C GLU A 26 -16.29 -4.15 8.53
N MET A 27 -15.80 -3.07 9.12
CA MET A 27 -15.27 -1.91 8.39
C MET A 27 -14.15 -2.31 7.42
N ARG A 28 -13.20 -3.13 7.89
CA ARG A 28 -12.13 -3.66 7.04
C ARG A 28 -12.67 -4.52 5.90
N ALA A 29 -13.68 -5.34 6.17
CA ALA A 29 -14.31 -6.17 5.13
C ALA A 29 -15.04 -5.33 4.07
N ARG A 30 -15.67 -4.22 4.47
CA ARG A 30 -16.31 -3.26 3.55
C ARG A 30 -15.27 -2.52 2.71
N LEU A 31 -14.22 -1.98 3.33
CA LEU A 31 -13.12 -1.31 2.64
C LEU A 31 -12.36 -2.22 1.67
N ASN A 32 -12.25 -3.52 1.96
CA ASN A 32 -11.64 -4.49 1.03
C ASN A 32 -12.51 -4.79 -0.21
N ARG A 33 -13.80 -4.46 -0.19
CA ARG A 33 -14.75 -4.73 -1.27
C ARG A 33 -15.23 -3.49 -2.01
N VAL A 34 -14.88 -2.30 -1.52
CA VAL A 34 -15.25 -1.00 -2.09
C VAL A 34 -15.04 -0.93 -3.60
N GLY A 35 -16.00 -0.33 -4.29
CA GLY A 35 -16.07 -0.28 -5.76
C GLY A 35 -15.89 1.10 -6.37
N SER A 36 -16.10 2.18 -5.60
CA SER A 36 -16.00 3.56 -6.06
C SER A 36 -15.26 4.46 -5.07
N LEU A 37 -14.84 5.65 -5.53
CA LEU A 37 -14.19 6.62 -4.66
C LEU A 37 -15.17 7.22 -3.66
N GLU A 38 -16.43 7.38 -4.06
CA GLU A 38 -17.51 7.88 -3.20
C GLU A 38 -17.76 6.93 -2.02
N GLU A 39 -17.93 5.63 -2.28
CA GLU A 39 -18.12 4.62 -1.23
C GLU A 39 -16.91 4.59 -0.27
N MET A 40 -15.69 4.74 -0.80
CA MET A 40 -14.48 4.85 0.02
C MET A 40 -14.52 6.06 0.93
N ARG A 41 -14.93 7.24 0.42
CA ARG A 41 -15.02 8.47 1.21
C ARG A 41 -16.05 8.35 2.31
N GLU A 42 -17.19 7.72 2.05
CA GLU A 42 -18.22 7.48 3.06
C GLU A 42 -17.72 6.56 4.18
N LEU A 43 -17.10 5.43 3.81
CA LEU A 43 -16.55 4.48 4.78
C LEU A 43 -15.48 5.12 5.66
N ILE A 44 -14.51 5.82 5.06
CA ILE A 44 -13.46 6.52 5.80
C ILE A 44 -14.05 7.66 6.64
N GLY A 45 -15.03 8.38 6.11
CA GLY A 45 -15.71 9.47 6.81
C GLY A 45 -16.45 9.02 8.07
N SER A 46 -16.87 7.76 8.14
CA SER A 46 -17.52 7.17 9.32
C SER A 46 -16.56 6.75 10.43
N LEU A 47 -15.24 6.79 10.20
CA LEU A 47 -14.25 6.48 11.22
C LEU A 47 -14.15 7.62 12.25
N ASP A 48 -13.88 7.25 13.50
CA ASP A 48 -13.59 8.21 14.56
C ASP A 48 -12.27 8.94 14.28
N ARG A 49 -12.34 10.26 14.16
CA ARG A 49 -11.19 11.14 13.86
C ARG A 49 -10.36 11.48 15.09
N GLU A 50 -10.91 11.28 16.28
CA GLU A 50 -10.21 11.51 17.55
C GLU A 50 -9.41 10.29 18.00
N THR A 51 -9.55 9.16 17.29
CA THR A 51 -8.77 7.95 17.55
C THR A 51 -7.27 8.25 17.44
N PRO A 52 -6.50 8.09 18.52
CA PRO A 52 -5.07 8.35 18.49
C PRO A 52 -4.34 7.34 17.62
N PHE A 53 -3.19 7.75 17.09
CA PHE A 53 -2.33 6.84 16.35
C PHE A 53 -1.90 5.66 17.26
N PRO A 54 -2.00 4.39 16.81
CA PRO A 54 -1.68 3.24 17.64
C PRO A 54 -0.23 3.28 18.13
N VAL A 55 -0.02 3.09 19.44
CA VAL A 55 1.31 2.97 20.03
C VAL A 55 2.06 1.80 19.37
N GLY A 56 3.25 2.06 18.84
CA GLY A 56 4.01 1.06 18.08
C GLY A 56 3.50 0.78 16.65
N GLY A 57 2.49 1.51 16.18
CA GLY A 57 1.90 1.35 14.84
C GLY A 57 2.89 1.49 13.69
N MET A 58 3.95 2.30 13.85
CA MET A 58 5.02 2.43 12.85
C MET A 58 5.86 1.16 12.71
N ARG A 59 5.97 0.35 13.78
CA ARG A 59 6.75 -0.90 13.81
C ARG A 59 5.93 -2.11 13.38
N MET A 60 4.62 -1.94 13.15
CA MET A 60 3.79 -3.05 12.67
C MET A 60 4.21 -3.43 11.26
N VAL A 61 4.59 -4.68 11.06
CA VAL A 61 4.90 -5.22 9.73
C VAL A 61 3.66 -5.12 8.84
N ARG A 62 3.74 -4.34 7.76
CA ARG A 62 2.69 -4.13 6.76
C ARG A 62 3.10 -4.77 5.42
N GLY A 63 3.47 -6.04 5.47
CA GLY A 63 4.01 -6.76 4.32
C GLY A 63 4.44 -8.16 4.72
N HIS A 64 5.33 -8.76 3.93
CA HIS A 64 5.87 -10.08 4.20
C HIS A 64 6.62 -10.10 5.54
N SER A 65 6.37 -11.12 6.36
CA SER A 65 6.98 -11.30 7.68
C SER A 65 8.10 -12.35 7.69
N GLY A 66 8.45 -12.93 6.55
CA GLY A 66 9.56 -13.86 6.45
C GLY A 66 10.92 -13.16 6.40
N SER A 67 11.98 -13.97 6.42
CA SER A 67 13.37 -13.52 6.43
C SER A 67 13.69 -12.54 5.30
N PRO A 68 14.68 -11.64 5.49
CA PRO A 68 15.19 -10.80 4.42
C PRO A 68 15.47 -11.64 3.18
N LYS A 69 14.99 -11.20 2.02
CA LYS A 69 15.38 -11.76 0.72
C LYS A 69 16.62 -11.03 0.26
N ASP A 70 17.55 -11.76 -0.35
CA ASP A 70 18.70 -11.14 -1.01
C ASP A 70 18.19 -10.19 -2.09
N VAL A 71 18.64 -8.93 -2.01
CA VAL A 71 18.34 -7.90 -3.00
C VAL A 71 19.42 -7.99 -4.08
N HIS A 72 19.03 -8.38 -5.28
CA HIS A 72 19.92 -8.35 -6.43
C HIS A 72 19.84 -6.99 -7.10
N LEU A 73 20.98 -6.29 -7.12
CA LEU A 73 21.16 -5.08 -7.89
C LEU A 73 21.69 -5.45 -9.28
N PRO A 74 21.32 -4.70 -10.34
CA PRO A 74 21.98 -4.81 -11.62
C PRO A 74 23.50 -4.59 -11.48
N GLU A 75 24.27 -5.22 -12.36
CA GLU A 75 25.70 -4.99 -12.48
C GLU A 75 25.99 -3.49 -12.68
N GLY A 76 26.96 -2.95 -11.93
CA GLY A 76 27.35 -1.53 -12.00
C GLY A 76 26.47 -0.53 -11.23
N TRP A 77 25.34 -0.97 -10.65
CA TRP A 77 24.40 -0.03 -9.99
C TRP A 77 24.98 0.74 -8.79
N LEU A 78 25.94 0.15 -8.05
CA LEU A 78 26.59 0.82 -6.92
C LEU A 78 27.73 1.74 -7.34
N ASP A 79 28.18 1.65 -8.60
CA ASP A 79 29.32 2.41 -9.09
C ASP A 79 28.94 3.87 -9.34
N ASP A 80 27.71 4.12 -9.78
CA ASP A 80 27.11 5.44 -9.84
C ASP A 80 25.60 5.38 -9.59
N ARG A 81 25.20 5.84 -8.40
CA ARG A 81 23.80 5.81 -7.94
C ARG A 81 22.96 6.96 -8.47
N ASP A 82 23.62 8.04 -8.89
CA ASP A 82 23.01 9.27 -9.36
C ASP A 82 23.14 9.40 -10.90
N ASP A 83 23.71 8.40 -11.57
CA ASP A 83 23.78 8.32 -13.02
C ASP A 83 22.38 8.46 -13.61
N GLU A 84 22.26 9.31 -14.63
CA GLU A 84 21.05 9.52 -15.41
C GLU A 84 20.85 8.32 -16.36
N VAL A 85 20.82 7.11 -15.81
CA VAL A 85 20.51 5.90 -16.59
C VAL A 85 19.08 6.05 -17.06
N ALA A 86 18.91 6.27 -18.37
CA ALA A 86 17.60 6.27 -19.00
C ALA A 86 16.92 4.92 -18.71
N MET A 87 15.90 4.95 -17.84
CA MET A 87 15.18 3.75 -17.45
C MET A 87 14.67 3.05 -18.72
N PRO A 88 15.02 1.77 -18.94
CA PRO A 88 14.54 1.06 -20.12
C PRO A 88 13.02 1.04 -20.11
N LYS A 89 12.37 1.12 -21.28
CA LYS A 89 10.90 1.27 -21.43
C LYS A 89 10.06 0.24 -20.66
N GLY A 90 10.64 -0.87 -20.22
CA GLY A 90 9.99 -1.90 -19.40
C GLY A 90 10.02 -1.64 -17.88
N ALA A 91 10.75 -0.64 -17.38
CA ALA A 91 10.83 -0.30 -15.97
C ALA A 91 9.53 0.30 -15.41
N GLU A 92 8.65 0.77 -16.29
CA GLU A 92 7.32 1.29 -15.95
C GLU A 92 6.29 0.17 -15.73
N GLN A 93 6.71 -1.10 -15.87
CA GLN A 93 5.82 -2.21 -15.56
C GLN A 93 5.44 -2.16 -14.10
N LEU A 94 4.13 -1.98 -13.86
CA LEU A 94 3.46 -2.05 -12.56
C LEU A 94 3.59 -3.46 -11.98
N VAL A 95 4.81 -3.84 -11.59
CA VAL A 95 5.03 -4.97 -10.70
C VAL A 95 4.88 -4.40 -9.30
N SER A 96 3.70 -4.59 -8.71
CA SER A 96 3.53 -4.45 -7.27
C SER A 96 4.64 -5.26 -6.62
N GLY A 97 5.64 -4.61 -6.04
CA GLY A 97 6.75 -5.29 -5.40
C GLY A 97 6.24 -6.10 -4.22
N GLY A 98 6.02 -7.40 -4.45
CA GLY A 98 5.49 -8.36 -3.48
C GLY A 98 4.23 -9.06 -3.95
#